data_AF-X1E239-F1
#
_entry.id   AF-X1E239-F1
#
_cell.length_a   1.000
_cell.length_b   1.000
_cell.length_c   1.000
_cell.angle_alpha   90.00
_cell.angle_beta   90.00
_cell.angle_gamma   90.00
#
_symmetry.space_group_name_H-M   'P 1'
#
loop_
_entity.id
_entity.type
_entity.pdbx_description
1 polymer ?
#
loop_
_entity_poly.entity_id
_entity_poly.type
_entity_poly.pdbx_seq_one_letter_code
_entity_poly.pdbx_strand_id
1 'polypeptide(L)'
;TNPEKGTLEVGCLNREHHGFIERTTYTQEFRRGEEIHPAIRDTIERKMILPGGQPVGVALAMIQTRFPRADMDEPSAALFLWDCVRLDLDPLLGEIFPVSFKTTAKDGTKKVVVQPLISEDGWLSLAARACPEDWAGPPRTMRLEEYLQTQDAYKGKPYTEVKEIAKEIKKDLCGDPEAYVWVAVGHRKDQDDVATYGWYKTSESKKKDKEGKEYELSTPARDLPGNQARVRAIKRWVREVFPEAKAKMKEMTRTWMERAGDVRDIQNVIEAEYHIVTEETPSKPEGGDKTGVPASELEGEGFSIDLQWLKESLNELKWTDDTAKTWLVGQYKVSPQGTLEDVIRRLTREQAEEFVKEIQDRVDQKQMQLFT
;
A
#
# COMPACT_ATOMS: atom_id res chain seq x y z
N THR A 1 30.91 -3.45 23.27
CA THR A 1 31.83 -4.62 23.42
C THR A 1 31.84 -5.00 24.88
N ASN A 2 31.55 -6.26 25.21
CA ASN A 2 31.77 -6.77 26.57
C ASN A 2 33.15 -7.45 26.59
N PRO A 3 34.15 -6.85 27.24
CA PRO A 3 35.52 -7.35 27.21
C PRO A 3 35.71 -8.70 27.90
N GLU A 4 34.81 -9.12 28.81
CA GLU A 4 34.91 -10.42 29.49
C GLU A 4 34.46 -11.60 28.62
N LYS A 5 33.62 -11.34 27.61
CA LYS A 5 33.04 -12.38 26.74
C LYS A 5 33.60 -12.40 25.33
N GLY A 6 34.45 -11.42 24.98
CA GLY A 6 34.98 -11.28 23.61
C GLY A 6 33.90 -11.08 22.54
N THR A 7 32.68 -10.69 22.95
CA THR A 7 31.57 -10.45 22.04
C THR A 7 31.35 -8.95 21.84
N LEU A 8 31.25 -8.58 20.57
CA LEU A 8 30.57 -7.37 20.15
C LEU A 8 29.07 -7.65 20.39
N GLU A 9 28.55 -7.25 21.55
CA GLU A 9 27.10 -7.15 21.75
C GLU A 9 26.59 -6.02 20.86
N VAL A 10 26.41 -6.35 19.58
CA VAL A 10 25.71 -5.52 18.62
C VAL A 10 24.26 -5.90 18.84
N GLY A 11 23.53 -5.10 19.60
CA GLY A 11 22.11 -5.33 19.89
C GLY A 11 21.69 -4.61 21.17
N CYS A 12 20.59 -3.86 21.11
CA CYS A 12 20.01 -3.26 22.30
C CYS A 12 19.31 -4.37 23.12
N LEU A 13 19.61 -4.45 24.42
CA LEU A 13 19.04 -5.45 25.34
C LEU A 13 17.57 -5.15 25.73
N ASN A 14 17.02 -4.02 25.30
CA ASN A 14 15.62 -3.68 25.55
C ASN A 14 14.72 -4.46 24.57
N ARG A 15 13.79 -5.28 25.09
CA ARG A 15 12.78 -6.01 24.31
C ARG A 15 11.91 -5.10 23.43
N GLU A 16 11.87 -3.82 23.78
CA GLU A 16 11.18 -2.83 22.99
C GLU A 16 12.10 -2.25 21.90
N HIS A 17 13.41 -2.10 22.09
CA HIS A 17 14.30 -1.57 21.05
C HIS A 17 14.89 -2.72 20.20
N HIS A 18 14.13 -3.16 19.21
CA HIS A 18 14.63 -4.11 18.21
C HIS A 18 14.68 -3.45 16.84
N GLY A 19 15.90 -3.14 16.41
CA GLY A 19 16.21 -2.61 15.10
C GLY A 19 17.66 -2.13 15.06
N PHE A 20 18.52 -2.87 14.39
CA PHE A 20 19.79 -2.30 13.95
C PHE A 20 19.45 -1.22 12.93
N ILE A 21 19.90 0.02 13.12
CA ILE A 21 20.04 0.94 11.99
C ILE A 21 21.26 0.42 11.24
N GLU A 22 21.02 -0.45 10.25
CA GLU A 22 22.08 -0.94 9.37
C GLU A 22 22.71 0.28 8.71
N ARG A 23 24.04 0.45 8.88
CA ARG A 23 24.76 1.47 8.11
C ARG A 23 24.56 1.13 6.64
N THR A 24 24.23 2.14 5.85
CA THR A 24 24.09 1.97 4.41
C THR A 24 25.36 1.36 3.85
N THR A 25 25.20 0.28 3.08
CA THR A 25 26.31 -0.36 2.38
C THR A 25 26.73 0.52 1.20
N TYR A 26 28.01 0.46 0.81
CA TYR A 26 28.49 1.15 -0.40
C TYR A 26 27.66 0.81 -1.64
N THR A 27 27.07 -0.39 -1.68
CA THR A 27 26.16 -0.80 -2.75
C THR A 27 24.84 -0.03 -2.71
N GLN A 28 24.22 0.12 -1.54
CA GLN A 28 23.00 0.91 -1.37
C GLN A 28 23.25 2.39 -1.67
N GLU A 29 24.40 2.94 -1.24
CA GLU A 29 24.79 4.34 -1.51
C GLU A 29 25.00 4.57 -3.01
N PHE A 30 25.81 3.72 -3.65
CA PHE A 30 26.02 3.79 -5.10
C PHE A 30 24.71 3.70 -5.89
N ARG A 31 23.81 2.80 -5.50
CA ARG A 31 22.50 2.61 -6.14
C ARG A 31 21.57 3.82 -5.95
N ARG A 32 21.85 4.67 -4.96
CA ARG A 32 21.13 5.93 -4.69
C ARG A 32 21.82 7.15 -5.30
N GLY A 33 22.84 6.95 -6.14
CA GLY A 33 23.53 8.03 -6.86
C GLY A 33 24.68 8.66 -6.08
N GLU A 34 25.08 8.11 -4.93
CA GLU A 34 26.25 8.59 -4.20
C GLU A 34 27.55 8.28 -4.95
N GLU A 35 28.49 9.21 -4.88
CA GLU A 35 29.81 9.03 -5.45
C GLU A 35 30.65 8.09 -4.56
N ILE A 36 30.87 6.87 -5.04
CA ILE A 36 31.73 5.88 -4.37
C ILE A 36 33.05 5.71 -5.11
N HIS A 37 34.07 5.23 -4.39
CA HIS A 37 35.39 4.99 -4.94
C HIS A 37 35.34 4.09 -6.20
N PRO A 38 36.01 4.44 -7.33
CA PRO A 38 35.89 3.73 -8.60
C PRO A 38 36.10 2.21 -8.52
N ALA A 39 37.10 1.74 -7.76
CA ALA A 39 37.35 0.31 -7.59
C ALA A 39 36.19 -0.45 -6.90
N ILE A 40 35.45 0.22 -6.01
CA ILE A 40 34.28 -0.34 -5.33
C ILE A 40 33.10 -0.37 -6.30
N ARG A 41 32.91 0.71 -7.08
CA ARG A 41 31.90 0.80 -8.16
C ARG A 41 32.05 -0.33 -9.16
N ASP A 42 33.24 -0.50 -9.73
CA ASP A 42 33.51 -1.54 -10.74
C ASP A 42 33.29 -2.96 -10.17
N THR A 43 33.42 -3.14 -8.86
CA THR A 43 33.13 -4.41 -8.17
C THR A 43 31.63 -4.63 -7.97
N ILE A 44 30.88 -3.57 -7.71
CA ILE A 44 29.42 -3.60 -7.58
C ILE A 44 28.80 -3.85 -8.96
N GLU A 45 29.18 -3.07 -9.98
CA GLU A 45 28.63 -3.17 -11.35
C GLU A 45 28.82 -4.56 -11.95
N ARG A 46 29.97 -5.22 -11.73
CA ARG A 46 30.21 -6.60 -12.19
C ARG A 46 29.28 -7.64 -11.57
N LYS A 47 28.76 -7.37 -10.37
CA LYS A 47 27.87 -8.27 -9.63
C LYS A 47 26.39 -7.99 -9.87
N MET A 48 26.05 -6.86 -10.49
CA MET A 48 24.68 -6.47 -10.75
C MET A 48 24.10 -7.24 -11.92
N ILE A 49 22.82 -7.56 -11.85
CA ILE A 49 22.09 -8.12 -12.98
C ILE A 49 21.69 -6.98 -13.95
N LEU A 50 21.45 -5.76 -13.43
CA LEU A 50 20.85 -4.65 -14.21
C LEU A 50 21.40 -3.27 -13.87
N PRO A 51 21.63 -2.37 -14.86
CA PRO A 51 21.78 -2.61 -16.30
C PRO A 51 23.27 -2.82 -16.68
N GLY A 52 23.57 -3.96 -17.34
CA GLY A 52 24.86 -4.18 -18.04
C GLY A 52 25.83 -5.20 -17.43
N GLY A 53 25.55 -5.76 -16.25
CA GLY A 53 26.52 -6.62 -15.54
C GLY A 53 26.55 -8.09 -15.98
N GLN A 54 25.41 -8.73 -16.25
CA GLN A 54 25.35 -10.18 -16.54
C GLN A 54 24.47 -10.51 -17.76
N PRO A 55 24.86 -11.46 -18.63
CA PRO A 55 23.98 -11.96 -19.70
C PRO A 55 22.69 -12.60 -19.14
N VAL A 56 21.58 -12.50 -19.88
CA VAL A 56 20.25 -12.96 -19.42
C VAL A 56 20.26 -14.42 -18.94
N GLY A 57 20.93 -15.33 -19.65
CA GLY A 57 21.02 -16.74 -19.23
C GLY A 57 21.76 -16.94 -17.91
N VAL A 58 22.79 -16.13 -17.64
CA VAL A 58 23.53 -16.15 -16.38
C VAL A 58 22.68 -15.55 -15.26
N ALA A 59 21.99 -14.45 -15.54
CA ALA A 59 21.06 -13.81 -14.61
C ALA A 59 19.94 -14.76 -14.15
N LEU A 60 19.33 -15.51 -15.07
CA LEU A 60 18.31 -16.51 -14.75
C LEU A 60 18.86 -17.60 -13.82
N ALA A 61 20.04 -18.15 -14.13
CA ALA A 61 20.69 -19.16 -13.30
C ALA A 61 21.04 -18.62 -11.90
N MET A 62 21.50 -17.36 -11.82
CA MET A 62 21.79 -16.69 -10.55
C MET A 62 20.53 -16.48 -9.70
N ILE A 63 19.42 -16.06 -10.31
CA ILE A 63 18.12 -15.89 -9.63
C ILE A 63 17.64 -17.23 -9.07
N GLN A 64 17.64 -18.30 -9.87
CA GLN A 64 17.21 -19.62 -9.42
C GLN A 64 18.10 -20.15 -8.28
N THR A 65 19.41 -19.90 -8.36
CA THR A 65 20.36 -20.27 -7.30
C THR A 65 20.17 -19.44 -6.03
N ARG A 66 19.87 -18.14 -6.16
CA ARG A 66 19.64 -17.22 -5.04
C ARG A 66 18.32 -17.48 -4.32
N PHE A 67 17.30 -17.89 -5.07
CA PHE A 67 15.94 -18.12 -4.60
C PHE A 67 15.47 -19.56 -4.85
N PRO A 68 16.15 -20.57 -4.28
CA PRO A 68 15.81 -21.97 -4.54
C PRO A 68 14.42 -22.35 -3.99
N ARG A 69 13.88 -21.56 -3.06
CA ARG A 69 12.55 -21.76 -2.47
C ARG A 69 11.41 -21.17 -3.30
N ALA A 70 11.71 -20.33 -4.29
CA ALA A 70 10.69 -19.71 -5.14
C ALA A 70 10.18 -20.65 -6.24
N ASP A 71 10.67 -21.90 -6.32
CA ASP A 71 10.15 -23.00 -7.17
C ASP A 71 9.69 -22.54 -8.56
N MET A 72 10.54 -21.73 -9.20
CA MET A 72 10.19 -20.95 -10.39
C MET A 72 10.69 -21.65 -11.65
N ASP A 73 9.79 -21.83 -12.61
CA ASP A 73 10.13 -22.26 -13.95
C ASP A 73 10.83 -21.14 -14.73
N GLU A 74 11.47 -21.49 -15.85
CA GLU A 74 12.22 -20.54 -16.68
C GLU A 74 11.34 -19.36 -17.17
N PRO A 75 10.07 -19.56 -17.60
CA PRO A 75 9.18 -18.44 -17.92
C PRO A 75 8.91 -17.50 -16.75
N SER A 76 8.66 -18.03 -15.54
CA SER A 76 8.42 -17.19 -14.36
C SER A 76 9.67 -16.44 -13.92
N ALA A 77 10.84 -17.08 -14.00
CA ALA A 77 12.12 -16.44 -13.72
C ALA A 77 12.41 -15.30 -14.71
N ALA A 78 12.10 -15.49 -16.00
CA ALA A 78 12.21 -14.45 -17.02
C ALA A 78 11.24 -13.29 -16.76
N LEU A 79 9.98 -13.55 -16.42
CA LEU A 79 9.01 -12.50 -16.05
C LEU A 79 9.45 -11.72 -14.80
N PHE A 80 9.97 -12.41 -13.79
CA PHE A 80 10.51 -11.77 -12.59
C PHE A 80 11.70 -10.88 -12.93
N LEU A 81 12.64 -11.37 -13.75
CA LEU A 81 13.77 -10.59 -14.24
C LEU A 81 13.31 -9.34 -15.02
N TRP A 82 12.29 -9.47 -15.86
CA TRP A 82 11.71 -8.31 -16.56
C TRP A 82 11.10 -7.28 -15.62
N ASP A 83 10.47 -7.70 -14.53
CA ASP A 83 9.97 -6.77 -13.52
C ASP A 83 11.10 -6.08 -12.76
N CYS A 84 12.18 -6.81 -12.48
CA CYS A 84 13.43 -6.22 -11.97
C CYS A 84 13.95 -5.14 -12.91
N VAL A 85 14.02 -5.40 -14.22
CA VAL A 85 14.45 -4.42 -15.25
C VAL A 85 13.53 -3.20 -15.27
N ARG A 86 12.21 -3.40 -15.31
CA ARG A 86 11.24 -2.31 -15.37
C ARG A 86 11.32 -1.40 -14.15
N LEU A 87 11.45 -2.00 -12.97
CA LEU A 87 11.61 -1.27 -11.71
C LEU A 87 13.03 -0.75 -11.51
N ASP A 88 13.95 -1.15 -12.38
CA ASP A 88 15.39 -1.00 -12.28
C ASP A 88 15.96 -1.72 -11.02
N LEU A 89 15.20 -2.52 -10.28
CA LEU A 89 15.63 -3.14 -9.01
C LEU A 89 16.48 -4.39 -9.23
N ASP A 90 17.49 -4.59 -8.39
CA ASP A 90 18.40 -5.73 -8.48
C ASP A 90 18.05 -6.79 -7.41
N PRO A 91 17.64 -8.00 -7.82
CA PRO A 91 17.27 -9.05 -6.87
C PRO A 91 18.47 -9.65 -6.12
N LEU A 92 19.70 -9.53 -6.63
CA LEU A 92 20.90 -10.00 -5.92
C LEU A 92 21.29 -9.08 -4.77
N LEU A 93 20.87 -7.82 -4.83
CA LEU A 93 21.08 -6.82 -3.79
C LEU A 93 19.98 -6.82 -2.72
N GLY A 94 18.97 -7.68 -2.88
CA GLY A 94 17.85 -7.76 -1.95
C GLY A 94 16.87 -6.59 -2.06
N GLU A 95 16.86 -5.88 -3.18
CA GLU A 95 15.89 -4.81 -3.45
C GLU A 95 14.51 -5.37 -3.83
N ILE A 96 14.49 -6.55 -4.46
CA ILE A 96 13.28 -7.22 -4.92
C ILE A 96 13.44 -8.74 -4.82
N PHE A 97 12.38 -9.43 -4.41
CA PHE A 97 12.38 -10.86 -4.14
C PHE A 97 11.21 -11.56 -4.81
N PRO A 98 11.38 -12.77 -5.37
CA PRO A 98 10.26 -13.54 -5.90
C PRO A 98 9.58 -14.35 -4.79
N VAL A 99 8.26 -14.31 -4.75
CA VAL A 99 7.44 -15.19 -3.89
C VAL A 99 6.52 -16.03 -4.75
N SER A 100 6.58 -17.34 -4.58
CA SER A 100 5.82 -18.30 -5.37
C SER A 100 4.54 -18.75 -4.67
N PHE A 101 3.44 -18.72 -5.41
CA PHE A 101 2.13 -19.20 -5.00
C PHE A 101 1.78 -20.43 -5.83
N LYS A 102 1.54 -21.56 -5.15
CA LYS A 102 1.10 -22.79 -5.78
C LYS A 102 -0.42 -22.79 -5.83
N THR A 103 -0.97 -22.81 -7.02
CA THR A 103 -2.42 -22.85 -7.25
C THR A 103 -2.78 -24.06 -8.10
N THR A 104 -4.04 -24.47 -7.99
CA THR A 104 -4.60 -25.52 -8.84
C THR A 104 -5.72 -24.87 -9.66
N ALA A 105 -5.57 -24.89 -10.98
CA ALA A 105 -6.59 -24.41 -11.90
C ALA A 105 -7.83 -25.33 -11.88
N LYS A 106 -8.95 -24.85 -12.44
CA LYS A 106 -10.25 -25.56 -12.44
C LYS A 106 -10.19 -26.91 -13.15
N ASP A 107 -9.26 -27.07 -14.09
CA ASP A 107 -8.97 -28.30 -14.84
C ASP A 107 -8.07 -29.29 -14.08
N GLY A 108 -7.66 -28.96 -12.85
CA GLY A 108 -6.74 -29.77 -12.04
C GLY A 108 -5.26 -29.51 -12.31
N THR A 109 -4.93 -28.62 -13.25
CA THR A 109 -3.55 -28.27 -13.58
C THR A 109 -2.92 -27.47 -12.43
N LYS A 110 -1.77 -27.93 -11.92
CA LYS A 110 -0.99 -27.17 -10.93
C LYS A 110 -0.26 -26.03 -11.64
N LYS A 111 -0.48 -24.80 -11.19
CA LYS A 111 0.17 -23.59 -11.68
C LYS A 111 0.98 -22.98 -10.55
N VAL A 112 2.23 -22.63 -10.83
CA VAL A 112 3.03 -21.78 -9.94
C VAL A 112 2.96 -20.36 -10.50
N VAL A 113 2.66 -19.39 -9.64
CA VAL A 113 2.68 -17.98 -10.01
C VAL A 113 3.70 -17.28 -9.12
N VAL A 114 4.59 -16.51 -9.73
CA VAL A 114 5.62 -15.75 -9.01
C VAL A 114 5.20 -14.29 -8.91
N GLN A 115 5.11 -13.80 -7.67
CA GLN A 115 4.81 -12.41 -7.34
C GLN A 115 6.08 -11.73 -6.81
N PRO A 116 6.53 -10.62 -7.42
CA PRO A 116 7.62 -9.82 -6.87
C PRO A 116 7.21 -9.07 -5.58
N LEU A 117 8.08 -9.12 -4.58
CA LEU A 117 8.03 -8.33 -3.36
C LEU A 117 9.22 -7.36 -3.29
N ILE A 118 8.94 -6.06 -3.18
CA ILE A 118 9.96 -5.01 -3.06
C ILE A 118 10.29 -4.80 -1.58
N SER A 119 11.58 -4.83 -1.27
CA SER A 119 12.11 -4.58 0.07
C SER A 119 12.12 -3.10 0.42
N GLU A 120 12.36 -2.76 1.68
CA GLU A 120 12.58 -1.37 2.09
C GLU A 120 13.64 -0.67 1.23
N ASP A 121 14.80 -1.32 1.05
CA ASP A 121 15.86 -0.79 0.20
C ASP A 121 15.42 -0.64 -1.24
N GLY A 122 14.64 -1.59 -1.75
CA GLY A 122 14.11 -1.47 -3.10
C GLY A 122 13.19 -0.27 -3.29
N TRP A 123 12.39 0.07 -2.29
CA TRP A 123 11.57 1.29 -2.32
C TRP A 123 12.42 2.56 -2.29
N LEU A 124 13.49 2.59 -1.50
CA LEU A 124 14.41 3.73 -1.43
C LEU A 124 15.21 3.87 -2.75
N SER A 125 15.70 2.76 -3.30
CA SER A 125 16.39 2.74 -4.61
C SER A 125 15.44 3.13 -5.75
N LEU A 126 14.16 2.76 -5.66
CA LEU A 126 13.14 3.21 -6.62
C LEU A 126 12.96 4.73 -6.57
N ALA A 127 12.83 5.30 -5.37
CA ALA A 127 12.70 6.75 -5.17
C ALA A 127 13.93 7.50 -5.70
N ALA A 128 15.12 7.09 -5.26
CA ALA A 128 16.38 7.73 -5.61
C ALA A 128 16.63 7.74 -7.13
N ARG A 129 16.17 6.73 -7.87
CA ARG A 129 16.42 6.62 -9.31
C ARG A 129 15.29 7.14 -10.19
N ALA A 130 14.07 7.15 -9.67
CA ALA A 130 12.99 7.86 -10.34
C ALA A 130 13.24 9.38 -10.33
N CYS A 131 13.84 9.89 -9.25
CA CYS A 131 14.05 11.33 -9.03
C CYS A 131 15.45 11.62 -8.45
N PRO A 132 16.55 11.38 -9.18
CA PRO A 132 17.91 11.55 -8.65
C PRO A 132 18.23 12.99 -8.23
N GLU A 133 17.72 13.96 -8.97
CA GLU A 133 17.94 15.38 -8.67
C GLU A 133 17.24 15.80 -7.37
N ASP A 134 16.06 15.24 -7.09
CA ASP A 134 15.25 15.61 -5.93
C ASP A 134 15.48 14.73 -4.70
N TRP A 135 16.22 13.63 -4.86
CA TRP A 135 16.55 12.71 -3.77
C TRP A 135 17.43 13.39 -2.72
N ALA A 136 16.92 13.51 -1.48
CA ALA A 136 17.64 14.08 -0.34
C ALA A 136 18.15 13.02 0.66
N GLY A 137 18.09 11.75 0.29
CA GLY A 137 18.46 10.63 1.15
C GLY A 137 17.26 9.92 1.78
N PRO A 138 17.51 8.80 2.50
CA PRO A 138 16.46 8.01 3.13
C PRO A 138 15.82 8.77 4.32
N PRO A 139 14.54 8.49 4.63
CA PRO A 139 13.88 9.13 5.75
C PRO A 139 14.44 8.61 7.08
N ARG A 140 14.43 9.47 8.09
CA ARG A 140 14.64 9.05 9.47
C ARG A 140 13.38 8.34 9.95
N THR A 141 13.57 7.19 10.61
CA THR A 141 12.45 6.45 11.20
C THR A 141 12.55 6.43 12.71
N MET A 142 11.43 6.64 13.38
CA MET A 142 11.34 6.62 14.84
C MET A 142 9.96 6.14 15.27
N ARG A 143 9.82 5.76 16.54
CA ARG A 143 8.51 5.38 17.10
C ARG A 143 7.59 6.58 17.17
N LEU A 144 6.28 6.34 17.18
CA LEU A 144 5.31 7.41 17.37
C LEU A 144 5.58 8.22 18.66
N GLU A 145 5.87 7.53 19.77
CA GLU A 145 6.13 8.18 21.05
C GLU A 145 7.39 9.06 21.00
N GLU A 146 8.45 8.56 20.35
CA GLU A 146 9.70 9.32 20.14
C GLU A 146 9.47 10.52 19.22
N TYR A 147 8.71 10.33 18.14
CA TYR A 147 8.36 11.39 17.21
C TYR A 147 7.58 12.51 17.92
N LEU A 148 6.57 12.17 18.71
CA LEU A 148 5.80 13.16 19.48
C LEU A 148 6.70 13.99 20.38
N GLN A 149 7.71 13.38 21.02
CA GLN A 149 8.67 14.11 21.86
C GLN A 149 9.57 15.09 21.09
N THR A 150 9.70 14.93 19.76
CA THR A 150 10.41 15.91 18.91
C THR A 150 9.53 17.11 18.54
N GLN A 151 8.21 16.97 18.62
CA GLN A 151 7.25 18.03 18.26
C GLN A 151 7.13 19.06 19.38
N ASP A 152 7.17 20.35 19.04
CA ASP A 152 7.13 21.43 20.03
C ASP A 152 5.90 21.38 20.95
N ALA A 153 4.76 20.87 20.45
CA ALA A 153 3.52 20.71 21.21
C ALA A 153 3.59 19.67 22.35
N TYR A 154 4.52 18.72 22.28
CA TYR A 154 4.68 17.64 23.27
C TYR A 154 6.09 17.54 23.84
N LYS A 155 7.01 18.35 23.32
CA LYS A 155 8.39 18.47 23.81
C LYS A 155 8.38 18.88 25.30
N GLY A 156 9.04 18.07 26.12
CA GLY A 156 9.11 18.28 27.58
C GLY A 156 7.94 17.71 28.37
N LYS A 157 6.90 17.14 27.73
CA LYS A 157 5.85 16.40 28.46
C LYS A 157 6.40 15.09 29.05
N PRO A 158 5.89 14.64 30.21
CA PRO A 158 6.22 13.33 30.76
C PRO A 158 5.91 12.21 29.76
N TYR A 159 6.76 11.19 29.72
CA TYR A 159 6.59 10.05 28.81
C TYR A 159 5.24 9.32 28.99
N THR A 160 4.68 9.33 30.20
CA THR A 160 3.36 8.76 30.49
C THR A 160 2.24 9.50 29.76
N GLU A 161 2.29 10.83 29.68
CA GLU A 161 1.31 11.61 28.92
C GLU A 161 1.45 11.39 27.41
N VAL A 162 2.69 11.34 26.93
CA VAL A 162 2.98 11.04 25.52
C VAL A 162 2.45 9.66 25.12
N LYS A 163 2.53 8.67 26.01
CA LYS A 163 1.96 7.33 25.79
C LYS A 163 0.44 7.35 25.63
N GLU A 164 -0.28 8.11 26.45
CA GLU A 164 -1.74 8.20 26.33
C GLU A 164 -2.15 8.94 25.05
N ILE A 165 -1.47 10.03 24.70
CA ILE A 165 -1.68 10.72 23.41
C ILE A 165 -1.38 9.78 22.23
N ALA A 166 -0.30 9.00 22.32
CA ALA A 166 0.04 8.02 21.30
C ALA A 166 -1.05 6.96 21.15
N LYS A 167 -1.69 6.50 22.23
CA LYS A 167 -2.82 5.56 22.16
C LYS A 167 -4.03 6.16 21.45
N GLU A 168 -4.35 7.42 21.70
CA GLU A 168 -5.42 8.14 20.99
C GLU A 168 -5.11 8.22 19.50
N ILE A 169 -3.91 8.65 19.12
CA ILE A 169 -3.47 8.71 17.72
C ILE A 169 -3.48 7.32 17.06
N LYS A 170 -3.03 6.28 17.76
CA LYS A 170 -3.07 4.89 17.26
C LYS A 170 -4.50 4.43 16.98
N LYS A 171 -5.42 4.74 17.89
CA LYS A 171 -6.85 4.45 17.73
C LYS A 171 -7.44 5.20 16.53
N ASP A 172 -7.09 6.46 16.33
CA ASP A 172 -7.59 7.25 15.21
C ASP A 172 -7.00 6.79 13.87
N LEU A 173 -5.70 6.46 13.84
CA LEU A 173 -5.01 6.02 12.62
C LEU A 173 -5.46 4.64 12.14
N CYS A 174 -5.68 3.69 13.05
CA CYS A 174 -5.85 2.30 12.68
C CYS A 174 -6.89 1.51 13.48
N GLY A 175 -7.60 2.15 14.42
CA GLY A 175 -8.61 1.52 15.26
C GLY A 175 -8.06 0.65 16.39
N ASP A 176 -6.74 0.59 16.57
CA ASP A 176 -6.09 -0.26 17.57
C ASP A 176 -5.11 0.56 18.42
N PRO A 177 -5.44 0.86 19.70
CA PRO A 177 -4.59 1.66 20.59
C PRO A 177 -3.26 0.97 20.94
N GLU A 178 -3.19 -0.35 20.80
CA GLU A 178 -2.00 -1.15 21.10
C GLU A 178 -1.19 -1.50 19.82
N ALA A 179 -1.56 -0.92 18.68
CA ALA A 179 -0.81 -1.09 17.44
C ALA A 179 0.64 -0.58 17.57
N TYR A 180 1.54 -1.27 16.87
CA TYR A 180 2.90 -0.78 16.67
C TYR A 180 2.85 0.29 15.59
N VAL A 181 3.28 1.51 15.92
CA VAL A 181 3.28 2.64 14.97
C VAL A 181 4.66 3.27 14.90
N TRP A 182 5.11 3.47 13.66
CA TRP A 182 6.35 4.13 13.32
C TRP A 182 6.09 5.30 12.39
N VAL A 183 6.96 6.30 12.49
CA VAL A 183 6.93 7.51 11.68
C VAL A 183 8.19 7.55 10.84
N ALA A 184 8.02 7.77 9.53
CA ALA A 184 9.10 8.04 8.59
C ALA A 184 9.07 9.52 8.23
N VAL A 185 10.15 10.23 8.52
CA VAL A 185 10.30 11.68 8.31
C VAL A 185 11.47 11.94 7.38
N GLY A 186 11.20 12.62 6.28
CA GLY A 186 12.20 13.04 5.31
C GLY A 186 11.58 13.92 4.23
N HIS A 187 12.40 14.42 3.33
CA HIS A 187 11.98 15.37 2.30
C HIS A 187 12.59 15.02 0.93
N ARG A 188 12.12 15.73 -0.10
CA ARG A 188 12.88 15.96 -1.33
C ARG A 188 13.73 17.21 -1.15
N LYS A 189 14.78 17.38 -1.94
CA LYS A 189 15.67 18.55 -1.86
C LYS A 189 14.93 19.90 -1.97
N ASP A 190 13.76 19.92 -2.61
CA ASP A 190 12.94 21.10 -2.90
C ASP A 190 11.80 21.37 -1.91
N GLN A 191 11.64 20.55 -0.86
CA GLN A 191 10.54 20.67 0.10
C GLN A 191 10.97 20.45 1.55
N ASP A 192 10.07 20.79 2.48
CA ASP A 192 10.25 20.55 3.91
C ASP A 192 10.00 19.08 4.29
N ASP A 193 10.38 18.72 5.53
CA ASP A 193 10.20 17.38 6.10
C ASP A 193 8.71 16.94 6.05
N VAL A 194 8.46 15.82 5.38
CA VAL A 194 7.17 15.14 5.32
C VAL A 194 7.20 13.94 6.26
N ALA A 195 6.26 13.89 7.19
CA ALA A 195 6.09 12.77 8.12
C ALA A 195 4.95 11.86 7.65
N THR A 196 5.23 10.56 7.56
CA THR A 196 4.22 9.55 7.23
C THR A 196 4.22 8.42 8.25
N TYR A 197 3.06 7.79 8.42
CA TYR A 197 2.82 6.79 9.46
C TYR A 197 2.66 5.39 8.87
N GLY A 198 3.32 4.43 9.49
CA GLY A 198 3.12 3.00 9.24
C GLY A 198 2.76 2.27 10.52
N TRP A 199 1.85 1.30 10.41
CA TRP A 199 1.35 0.57 11.58
C TRP A 199 1.22 -0.93 11.34
N TYR A 200 1.26 -1.68 12.44
CA TYR A 200 0.95 -3.10 12.50
C TYR A 200 0.00 -3.36 13.67
N LYS A 201 -1.21 -3.84 13.36
CA LYS A 201 -2.28 -4.04 14.35
C LYS A 201 -2.11 -5.36 15.09
N THR A 202 -2.59 -5.39 16.32
CA THR A 202 -2.68 -6.59 17.15
C THR A 202 -3.56 -7.66 16.52
N SER A 203 -4.58 -7.26 15.74
CA SER A 203 -5.41 -8.21 14.99
C SER A 203 -4.65 -8.93 13.86
N GLU A 204 -3.57 -8.34 13.33
CA GLU A 204 -2.77 -8.94 12.26
C GLU A 204 -1.88 -10.09 12.77
N SER A 205 -1.63 -10.18 14.09
CA SER A 205 -0.89 -11.30 14.69
C SER A 205 -1.76 -12.52 14.99
N LYS A 206 -3.08 -12.42 14.79
CA LYS A 206 -4.06 -13.45 15.14
C LYS A 206 -4.83 -13.92 13.91
N LYS A 207 -5.18 -15.20 13.88
CA LYS A 207 -6.06 -15.78 12.87
C LYS A 207 -7.10 -16.66 13.57
N LYS A 208 -8.30 -16.74 12.98
CA LYS A 208 -9.33 -17.66 13.43
C LYS A 208 -9.23 -18.97 12.65
N ASP A 209 -9.37 -20.09 13.34
CA ASP A 209 -9.55 -21.38 12.68
C ASP A 209 -11.00 -21.54 12.17
N LYS A 210 -11.29 -22.70 11.57
CA LYS A 210 -12.63 -23.03 11.04
C LYS A 210 -13.70 -23.13 12.14
N GLU A 211 -13.28 -23.26 13.40
CA GLU A 211 -14.12 -23.37 14.59
C GLU A 211 -14.28 -22.01 15.30
N GLY A 212 -13.70 -20.95 14.72
CA GLY A 212 -13.74 -19.58 15.25
C GLY A 212 -12.76 -19.30 16.39
N LYS A 213 -11.90 -20.26 16.74
CA LYS A 213 -10.90 -20.11 17.80
C LYS A 213 -9.71 -19.32 17.28
N GLU A 214 -9.33 -18.28 18.03
CA GLU A 214 -8.15 -17.48 17.71
C GLU A 214 -6.87 -18.25 18.04
N TYR A 215 -5.96 -18.30 17.08
CA TYR A 215 -4.59 -18.73 17.26
C TYR A 215 -3.65 -17.66 16.74
N GLU A 216 -2.46 -17.60 17.32
CA GLU A 216 -1.47 -16.62 16.92
C GLU A 216 -0.66 -17.12 15.72
N LEU A 217 -0.45 -16.24 14.75
CA LEU A 217 0.30 -16.53 13.53
C LEU A 217 1.80 -16.53 13.83
N SER A 218 2.48 -17.67 13.67
CA SER A 218 3.96 -17.69 13.72
C SER A 218 4.52 -17.14 12.40
N THR A 219 4.66 -15.81 12.34
CA THR A 219 5.21 -15.11 11.17
C THR A 219 6.28 -14.11 11.62
N PRO A 220 7.30 -13.84 10.80
CA PRO A 220 8.31 -12.82 11.12
C PRO A 220 7.70 -11.44 11.41
N ALA A 221 6.58 -11.11 10.77
CA ALA A 221 5.83 -9.87 11.02
C ALA A 221 5.26 -9.81 12.44
N ARG A 222 4.82 -10.95 12.99
CA ARG A 222 4.42 -11.04 14.40
C ARG A 222 5.62 -10.97 15.33
N ASP A 223 6.72 -11.65 14.99
CA ASP A 223 7.89 -11.71 15.86
C ASP A 223 8.62 -10.36 15.94
N LEU A 224 8.50 -9.54 14.89
CA LEU A 224 9.07 -8.19 14.78
C LEU A 224 8.04 -7.16 14.25
N PRO A 225 6.97 -6.89 15.01
CA PRO A 225 5.85 -6.06 14.54
C PRO A 225 6.22 -4.59 14.40
N GLY A 226 7.16 -4.11 15.23
CA GLY A 226 7.75 -2.78 15.08
C GLY A 226 8.53 -2.63 13.77
N ASN A 227 9.27 -3.65 13.35
CA ASN A 227 9.98 -3.62 12.08
C ASN A 227 9.00 -3.57 10.90
N GLN A 228 7.89 -4.31 10.97
CA GLN A 228 6.85 -4.28 9.94
C GLN A 228 6.20 -2.89 9.84
N ALA A 229 5.86 -2.28 10.97
CA ALA A 229 5.33 -0.92 11.02
C ALA A 229 6.32 0.11 10.44
N ARG A 230 7.61 -0.03 10.76
CA ARG A 230 8.70 0.81 10.22
C ARG A 230 8.82 0.70 8.70
N VAL A 231 8.87 -0.52 8.17
CA VAL A 231 8.93 -0.76 6.72
C VAL A 231 7.69 -0.17 6.03
N ARG A 232 6.50 -0.35 6.60
CA ARG A 232 5.26 0.24 6.07
C ARG A 232 5.32 1.78 6.04
N ALA A 233 5.88 2.40 7.09
CA ALA A 233 6.05 3.85 7.15
C ALA A 233 6.96 4.35 6.01
N ILE A 234 8.10 3.69 5.79
CA ILE A 234 9.04 4.05 4.70
C ILE A 234 8.39 3.87 3.33
N LYS A 235 7.73 2.72 3.10
CA LYS A 235 7.04 2.46 1.83
C LYS A 235 5.97 3.52 1.56
N ARG A 236 5.25 3.95 2.60
CA ARG A 236 4.24 5.02 2.50
C ARG A 236 4.90 6.37 2.22
N TRP A 237 5.95 6.71 2.94
CA TRP A 237 6.75 7.92 2.72
C TRP A 237 7.21 8.03 1.26
N VAL A 238 7.81 6.97 0.71
CA VAL A 238 8.27 6.98 -0.70
C VAL A 238 7.11 7.29 -1.66
N ARG A 239 5.92 6.73 -1.43
CA ARG A 239 4.76 6.97 -2.29
C ARG A 239 4.20 8.39 -2.17
N GLU A 240 4.21 8.96 -0.98
CA GLU A 240 3.65 10.30 -0.75
C GLU A 240 4.63 11.40 -1.18
N VAL A 241 5.93 11.17 -0.98
CA VAL A 241 6.98 12.15 -1.24
C VAL A 241 7.47 12.12 -2.70
N PHE A 242 7.44 10.95 -3.37
CA PHE A 242 7.90 10.80 -4.76
C PHE A 242 6.74 10.34 -5.67
N PRO A 243 5.98 11.29 -6.26
CA PRO A 243 4.89 10.99 -7.19
C PRO A 243 5.28 10.08 -8.36
N GLU A 244 6.51 10.19 -8.85
CA GLU A 244 7.07 9.41 -9.94
C GLU A 244 7.24 7.94 -9.54
N ALA A 245 7.75 7.69 -8.33
CA ALA A 245 7.81 6.34 -7.76
C ALA A 245 6.40 5.78 -7.51
N LYS A 246 5.46 6.61 -7.02
CA LYS A 246 4.04 6.23 -6.86
C LYS A 246 3.39 5.85 -8.20
N ALA A 247 3.61 6.64 -9.25
CA ALA A 247 3.06 6.39 -10.58
C ALA A 247 3.60 5.10 -11.19
N LYS A 248 4.92 4.89 -11.11
CA LYS A 248 5.58 3.67 -11.57
C LYS A 248 5.08 2.42 -10.83
N MET A 249 4.87 2.54 -9.52
CA MET A 249 4.29 1.44 -8.75
C MET A 249 2.82 1.22 -9.06
N LYS A 250 2.03 2.27 -9.35
CA LYS A 250 0.63 2.11 -9.77
C LYS A 250 0.53 1.31 -11.06
N GLU A 251 1.40 1.59 -12.03
CA GLU A 251 1.48 0.82 -13.27
C GLU A 251 1.86 -0.65 -13.03
N MET A 252 2.93 -0.88 -12.26
CA MET A 252 3.41 -2.23 -11.96
C MET A 252 2.39 -3.05 -11.16
N THR A 253 1.73 -2.45 -10.17
CA THR A 253 0.66 -3.08 -9.39
C THR A 253 -0.48 -3.51 -10.29
N ARG A 254 -0.92 -2.68 -11.24
CA ARG A 254 -1.96 -3.07 -12.22
C ARG A 254 -1.53 -4.29 -13.04
N THR A 255 -0.30 -4.28 -13.56
CA THR A 255 0.22 -5.41 -14.32
C THR A 255 0.34 -6.67 -13.45
N TRP A 256 0.70 -6.56 -12.18
CA TRP A 256 0.72 -7.70 -11.26
C TRP A 256 -0.67 -8.23 -10.95
N MET A 257 -1.67 -7.36 -10.78
CA MET A 257 -3.07 -7.76 -10.60
C MET A 257 -3.60 -8.50 -11.82
N GLU A 258 -3.30 -8.02 -13.03
CA GLU A 258 -3.66 -8.71 -14.28
C GLU A 258 -3.01 -10.10 -14.36
N ARG A 259 -1.73 -10.23 -13.98
CA ARG A 259 -1.04 -11.54 -13.93
C ARG A 259 -1.58 -12.46 -12.85
N ALA A 260 -2.01 -11.92 -11.73
CA ALA A 260 -2.63 -12.67 -10.64
C ALA A 260 -3.92 -13.36 -11.12
N GLY A 261 -4.66 -12.74 -12.05
CA GLY A 261 -5.94 -13.26 -12.53
C GLY A 261 -6.87 -13.51 -11.36
N ASP A 262 -7.50 -14.69 -11.31
CA ASP A 262 -8.44 -15.08 -10.23
C ASP A 262 -7.75 -15.64 -8.96
N VAL A 263 -6.43 -15.53 -8.83
CA VAL A 263 -5.70 -16.07 -7.68
C VAL A 263 -5.81 -15.12 -6.48
N ARG A 264 -6.81 -15.36 -5.64
CA ARG A 264 -7.10 -14.56 -4.43
C ARG A 264 -5.90 -14.35 -3.51
N ASP A 265 -5.08 -15.38 -3.28
CA ASP A 265 -3.92 -15.23 -2.38
C ASP A 265 -2.90 -14.22 -2.90
N ILE A 266 -2.74 -14.12 -4.22
CA ILE A 266 -1.81 -13.17 -4.85
C ILE A 266 -2.42 -11.78 -4.86
N GLN A 267 -3.71 -11.65 -5.20
CA GLN A 267 -4.43 -10.39 -5.11
C GLN A 267 -4.35 -9.80 -3.69
N ASN A 268 -4.60 -10.63 -2.67
CA ASN A 268 -4.50 -10.23 -1.27
C ASN A 268 -3.10 -9.73 -0.89
N VAL A 269 -2.04 -10.37 -1.42
CA VAL A 269 -0.65 -9.95 -1.17
C VAL A 269 -0.33 -8.66 -1.92
N ILE A 270 -0.76 -8.52 -3.16
CA ILE A 270 -0.57 -7.30 -3.94
C ILE A 270 -1.30 -6.13 -3.27
N GLU A 271 -2.53 -6.33 -2.84
CA GLU A 271 -3.30 -5.34 -2.09
C GLU A 271 -2.62 -5.03 -0.75
N ALA A 272 -2.24 -6.04 0.04
CA ALA A 272 -1.62 -5.80 1.34
C ALA A 272 -0.29 -5.02 1.25
N GLU A 273 0.53 -5.27 0.22
CA GLU A 273 1.86 -4.65 0.09
C GLU A 273 1.85 -3.35 -0.74
N TYR A 274 0.96 -3.25 -1.73
CA TYR A 274 0.97 -2.22 -2.75
C TYR A 274 -0.37 -1.55 -2.97
N HIS A 275 -1.32 -1.67 -2.03
CA HIS A 275 -2.50 -0.82 -2.04
C HIS A 275 -2.05 0.64 -1.91
N ILE A 276 -1.89 1.28 -3.06
CA ILE A 276 -1.73 2.71 -3.20
C ILE A 276 -3.16 3.21 -3.08
N VAL A 277 -3.49 3.79 -1.93
CA VAL A 277 -4.73 4.53 -1.74
C VAL A 277 -4.80 5.53 -2.89
N THR A 278 -5.64 5.22 -3.89
CA THR A 278 -6.15 6.23 -4.81
C THR A 278 -6.81 7.29 -3.94
N GLU A 279 -6.72 8.57 -4.30
CA GLU A 279 -7.51 9.64 -3.68
C GLU A 279 -9.02 9.50 -4.01
N GLU A 280 -9.49 8.26 -3.99
CA GLU A 280 -10.88 7.87 -3.89
C GLU A 280 -11.02 7.32 -2.47
N THR A 281 -11.87 7.99 -1.72
CA THR A 281 -12.31 7.70 -0.35
C THR A 281 -12.29 6.19 -0.06
N PRO A 282 -11.72 5.76 1.09
CA PRO A 282 -11.53 4.34 1.37
C PRO A 282 -12.89 3.63 1.40
N SER A 283 -13.12 2.82 0.37
CA SER A 283 -14.19 1.83 0.39
C SER A 283 -13.84 0.83 1.49
N LYS A 284 -14.75 0.74 2.46
CA LYS A 284 -14.73 -0.14 3.63
C LYS A 284 -14.22 -1.55 3.24
N PRO A 285 -13.35 -2.19 4.05
CA PRO A 285 -12.85 -3.53 3.75
C PRO A 285 -13.99 -4.54 3.78
N GLU A 286 -14.20 -5.23 2.67
CA GLU A 286 -15.07 -6.40 2.57
C GLU A 286 -14.43 -7.58 3.31
N GLY A 287 -15.02 -7.93 4.45
CA GLY A 287 -14.91 -9.23 5.08
C GLY A 287 -16.31 -9.64 5.50
N GLY A 288 -16.97 -10.47 4.69
CA GLY A 288 -18.35 -10.87 4.90
C GLY A 288 -18.54 -11.77 6.12
N ASP A 289 -19.62 -11.54 6.85
CA ASP A 289 -20.38 -12.61 7.45
C ASP A 289 -21.89 -12.32 7.36
N LYS A 290 -22.64 -13.33 6.93
CA LYS A 290 -24.10 -13.29 6.86
C LYS A 290 -24.65 -13.49 8.28
N THR A 291 -25.07 -12.41 8.92
CA THR A 291 -26.07 -12.50 10.00
C THR A 291 -27.09 -11.39 9.81
N GLY A 292 -28.33 -11.77 9.48
CA GLY A 292 -29.44 -10.84 9.43
C GLY A 292 -29.96 -10.57 10.83
N VAL A 293 -30.12 -9.29 11.18
CA VAL A 293 -31.23 -8.69 11.96
C VAL A 293 -31.29 -7.19 11.57
N PRO A 294 -32.40 -6.47 11.86
CA PRO A 294 -33.39 -5.99 10.90
C PRO A 294 -33.15 -4.54 10.43
N ALA A 295 -33.98 -4.12 9.46
CA ALA A 295 -34.11 -2.74 9.05
C ALA A 295 -34.50 -1.84 10.25
N SER A 296 -33.60 -0.95 10.64
CA SER A 296 -33.93 0.24 11.42
C SER A 296 -33.01 1.38 10.97
N GLU A 297 -33.62 2.29 10.21
CA GLU A 297 -33.30 3.72 10.13
C GLU A 297 -31.82 4.10 10.00
N LEU A 298 -31.32 4.09 8.77
CA LEU A 298 -30.39 5.13 8.33
C LEU A 298 -31.26 6.29 7.84
N GLU A 299 -31.67 7.16 8.76
CA GLU A 299 -32.22 8.47 8.40
C GLU A 299 -31.12 9.25 7.66
N GLY A 300 -31.37 9.52 6.37
CA GLY A 300 -30.46 10.27 5.53
C GLY A 300 -30.24 11.67 6.10
N GLU A 301 -28.96 12.07 6.16
CA GLU A 301 -28.55 13.44 6.48
C GLU A 301 -29.15 14.43 5.46
N GLY A 302 -30.28 15.04 5.81
CA GLY A 302 -30.64 16.45 5.57
C GLY A 302 -30.52 17.09 4.19
N PHE A 303 -30.23 16.38 3.10
CA PHE A 303 -30.15 16.94 1.75
C PHE A 303 -31.40 16.60 0.95
N SER A 304 -32.19 17.63 0.64
CA SER A 304 -33.44 17.50 -0.12
C SER A 304 -33.20 17.90 -1.58
N ILE A 305 -33.11 16.92 -2.49
CA ILE A 305 -33.16 17.17 -3.93
C ILE A 305 -34.57 17.68 -4.28
N ASP A 306 -34.67 18.74 -5.09
CA ASP A 306 -35.96 19.18 -5.63
C ASP A 306 -36.52 18.10 -6.58
N LEU A 307 -37.54 17.38 -6.11
CA LEU A 307 -38.16 16.28 -6.83
C LEU A 307 -38.94 16.74 -8.07
N GLN A 308 -39.37 18.00 -8.11
CA GLN A 308 -40.04 18.53 -9.29
C GLN A 308 -39.02 18.82 -10.39
N TRP A 309 -37.93 19.52 -10.05
CA TRP A 309 -36.81 19.74 -10.98
C TRP A 309 -36.23 18.42 -11.52
N LEU A 310 -36.08 17.41 -10.66
CA LEU A 310 -35.54 16.11 -11.06
C LEU A 310 -36.47 15.41 -12.07
N LYS A 311 -37.79 15.42 -11.85
CA LYS A 311 -38.77 14.83 -12.78
C LYS A 311 -38.78 15.53 -14.13
N GLU A 312 -38.66 16.85 -14.14
CA GLU A 312 -38.56 17.65 -15.37
C GLU A 312 -37.27 17.33 -16.14
N SER A 313 -36.13 17.26 -15.44
CA SER A 313 -34.81 16.95 -16.01
C SER A 313 -34.71 15.52 -16.55
N LEU A 314 -35.25 14.53 -15.83
CA LEU A 314 -35.28 13.14 -16.29
C LEU A 314 -36.17 12.97 -17.54
N ASN A 315 -37.30 13.68 -17.60
CA ASN A 315 -38.15 13.71 -18.78
C ASN A 315 -37.40 14.32 -19.98
N GLU A 316 -36.69 15.43 -19.77
CA GLU A 316 -35.87 16.04 -20.81
C GLU A 316 -34.78 15.08 -21.31
N LEU A 317 -34.16 14.31 -20.41
CA LEU A 317 -33.17 13.27 -20.75
C LEU A 317 -33.78 11.99 -21.34
N LYS A 318 -35.10 11.81 -21.33
CA LYS A 318 -35.82 10.56 -21.62
C LYS A 318 -35.39 9.40 -20.71
N TRP A 319 -35.01 9.71 -19.47
CA TRP A 319 -34.72 8.71 -18.45
C TRP A 319 -36.01 8.31 -17.73
N THR A 320 -36.27 7.01 -17.66
CA THR A 320 -37.31 6.46 -16.78
C THR A 320 -36.79 6.36 -15.35
N ASP A 321 -37.70 6.32 -14.38
CA ASP A 321 -37.34 6.10 -12.97
C ASP A 321 -36.44 4.87 -12.77
N ASP A 322 -36.68 3.79 -13.52
CA ASP A 322 -35.86 2.57 -13.45
C ASP A 322 -34.47 2.76 -14.05
N THR A 323 -34.34 3.62 -15.07
CA THR A 323 -33.04 4.01 -15.64
C THR A 323 -32.24 4.82 -14.62
N ALA A 324 -32.88 5.81 -13.98
CA ALA A 324 -32.27 6.61 -12.93
C ALA A 324 -31.86 5.75 -11.73
N LYS A 325 -32.72 4.82 -11.28
CA LYS A 325 -32.38 3.86 -10.22
C LYS A 325 -31.22 2.96 -10.60
N THR A 326 -31.21 2.40 -11.81
CA THR A 326 -30.13 1.53 -12.28
C THR A 326 -28.80 2.29 -12.31
N TRP A 327 -28.84 3.55 -12.71
CA TRP A 327 -27.67 4.43 -12.69
C TRP A 327 -27.20 4.71 -11.25
N LEU A 328 -28.10 5.09 -10.34
CA LEU A 328 -27.78 5.33 -8.92
C LEU A 328 -27.21 4.08 -8.24
N VAL A 329 -27.77 2.91 -8.52
CA VAL A 329 -27.29 1.62 -8.00
C VAL A 329 -25.92 1.28 -8.60
N GLY A 330 -25.72 1.55 -9.89
CA GLY A 330 -24.46 1.31 -10.58
C GLY A 330 -23.32 2.21 -10.08
N GLN A 331 -23.60 3.49 -9.84
CA GLN A 331 -22.60 4.46 -9.41
C GLN A 331 -22.36 4.43 -7.90
N TYR A 332 -23.43 4.45 -7.10
CA TYR A 332 -23.33 4.66 -5.65
C TYR A 332 -23.57 3.40 -4.83
N LYS A 333 -23.83 2.24 -5.48
CA LYS A 333 -24.11 0.96 -4.82
C LYS A 333 -25.23 1.02 -3.78
N VAL A 334 -26.19 1.95 -3.94
CA VAL A 334 -27.36 2.07 -3.06
C VAL A 334 -28.39 0.97 -3.32
N SER A 335 -29.17 0.60 -2.30
CA SER A 335 -30.20 -0.44 -2.43
C SER A 335 -31.28 -0.03 -3.44
N PRO A 336 -31.61 -0.87 -4.45
CA PRO A 336 -32.61 -0.56 -5.49
C PRO A 336 -34.06 -0.66 -5.00
N GLN A 337 -34.30 -0.99 -3.73
CA GLN A 337 -35.61 -1.32 -3.20
C GLN A 337 -36.47 -0.07 -2.99
N GLY A 338 -37.64 0.02 -3.65
CA GLY A 338 -38.62 1.11 -3.45
C GLY A 338 -38.79 2.05 -4.65
N THR A 339 -39.39 3.20 -4.38
CA THR A 339 -39.55 4.28 -5.38
C THR A 339 -38.23 5.02 -5.62
N LEU A 340 -38.12 5.80 -6.70
CA LEU A 340 -36.90 6.58 -6.97
C LEU A 340 -36.62 7.57 -5.82
N GLU A 341 -37.67 8.11 -5.23
CA GLU A 341 -37.59 9.00 -4.05
C GLU A 341 -37.01 8.28 -2.83
N ASP A 342 -37.37 7.01 -2.61
CA ASP A 342 -36.79 6.19 -1.52
C ASP A 342 -35.30 5.89 -1.74
N VAL A 343 -34.89 5.72 -3.00
CA VAL A 343 -33.48 5.49 -3.36
C VAL A 343 -32.67 6.77 -3.18
N ILE A 344 -33.22 7.91 -3.56
CA ILE A 344 -32.59 9.24 -3.39
C ILE A 344 -32.41 9.58 -1.90
N ARG A 345 -33.38 9.27 -1.05
CA ARG A 345 -33.29 9.50 0.40
C ARG A 345 -32.18 8.69 1.09
N ARG A 346 -31.65 7.67 0.43
CA ARG A 346 -30.53 6.84 0.93
C ARG A 346 -29.17 7.33 0.43
N LEU A 347 -29.15 8.34 -0.43
CA LEU A 347 -27.90 8.97 -0.86
C LEU A 347 -27.34 9.80 0.30
N THR A 348 -26.02 9.76 0.44
CA THR A 348 -25.31 10.76 1.23
C THR A 348 -25.40 12.13 0.54
N ARG A 349 -25.18 13.21 1.29
CA ARG A 349 -25.19 14.57 0.73
C ARG A 349 -24.29 14.72 -0.50
N GLU A 350 -23.07 14.20 -0.42
CA GLU A 350 -22.07 14.26 -1.50
C GLU A 350 -22.57 13.52 -2.76
N GLN A 351 -23.17 12.33 -2.60
CA GLN A 351 -23.74 11.56 -3.71
C GLN A 351 -24.96 12.25 -4.33
N ALA A 352 -25.77 12.92 -3.51
CA ALA A 352 -26.92 13.66 -4.00
C ALA A 352 -26.49 14.92 -4.78
N GLU A 353 -25.47 15.65 -4.31
CA GLU A 353 -24.88 16.79 -5.02
C GLU A 353 -24.23 16.36 -6.35
N GLU A 354 -23.49 15.25 -6.35
CA GLU A 354 -22.88 14.68 -7.56
C GLU A 354 -23.95 14.19 -8.56
N PHE A 355 -25.02 13.54 -8.07
CA PHE A 355 -26.14 13.13 -8.91
C PHE A 355 -26.85 14.32 -9.57
N VAL A 356 -27.12 15.38 -8.81
CA VAL A 356 -27.73 16.61 -9.34
C VAL A 356 -26.84 17.23 -10.41
N LYS A 357 -25.53 17.31 -10.15
CA LYS A 357 -24.55 17.84 -11.11
C LYS A 357 -24.49 17.01 -12.39
N GLU A 358 -24.45 15.69 -12.29
CA GLU A 358 -24.44 14.81 -13.46
C GLU A 358 -25.70 14.96 -14.32
N ILE A 359 -26.88 15.04 -13.68
CA ILE A 359 -28.13 15.27 -14.41
C ILE A 359 -28.11 16.62 -15.11
N GLN A 360 -27.62 17.67 -14.44
CA GLN A 360 -27.48 19.00 -15.04
C GLN A 360 -26.51 18.98 -16.23
N ASP A 361 -25.32 18.39 -16.07
CA ASP A 361 -24.32 18.31 -17.14
C ASP A 361 -24.87 17.56 -18.37
N ARG A 362 -25.67 16.52 -18.17
CA ARG A 362 -26.33 15.78 -19.26
C ARG A 362 -27.44 16.58 -19.94
N VAL A 363 -28.21 17.35 -19.18
CA VAL A 363 -29.24 18.25 -19.73
C VAL A 363 -28.57 19.32 -20.57
N ASP A 364 -27.51 19.95 -20.06
CA ASP A 364 -26.74 20.99 -20.75
C ASP A 364 -26.13 20.45 -22.05
N GLN A 365 -25.54 19.26 -22.02
CA GLN A 365 -25.00 18.60 -23.23
C GLN A 365 -26.09 18.34 -24.28
N LYS A 366 -27.28 17.92 -23.84
CA LYS A 366 -28.41 17.66 -24.74
C LYS A 366 -28.96 18.94 -25.35
N GLN A 367 -29.01 20.03 -24.58
CA GLN A 367 -29.42 21.34 -25.07
C GLN A 367 -28.42 21.89 -26.09
N MET A 368 -27.11 21.76 -25.86
CA MET A 368 -26.08 22.17 -26.84
C MET A 368 -26.19 21.40 -28.16
N GLN A 369 -26.55 20.11 -28.13
CA GLN A 369 -26.77 19.30 -29.33
C GLN A 369 -28.04 19.67 -30.12
N LEU A 370 -28.98 20.41 -29.51
CA LEU A 370 -30.18 20.91 -30.19
C LEU A 370 -29.96 22.27 -30.89
N PHE A 371 -28.84 22.95 -30.62
CA PHE A 371 -28.44 24.23 -31.23
C PHE A 371 -27.30 24.10 -32.26
N THR A 372 -26.90 22.87 -32.60
CA THR A 372 -25.97 22.55 -33.69
C THR A 372 -26.72 21.80 -34.78
#